data_AF-A0A536T092-F1
#
_entry.id   AF-A0A536T092-F1
#
_cell.length_a   1.000
_cell.length_b   1.000
_cell.length_c   1.000
_cell.angle_alpha   90.00
_cell.angle_beta   90.00
_cell.angle_gamma   90.00
#
_symmetry.space_group_name_H-M   'P 1'
#
loop_
_entity.id
_entity.type
_entity.pdbx_description
1 polymer ?
#
loop_
_entity_poly.entity_id
_entity_poly.type
_entity_poly.pdbx_seq_one_letter_code
_entity_poly.pdbx_strand_id
1 'polypeptide(L)'
;MDRGEGAVLWDIDGNRYVDLLAGVGVASLGYAHPRYVAEMTRQLERVHVGSFTSEHRAALVKLIADLAPGDLNRTQLYSSGAEAVEAAVRLARAATGRHEVMGFWGGFHGKTGGVLPLLSGSFKHGLGPLAPGMYSSPYASCERCLFGKTFPECNWHCVDFLRAKIAAETTNDIAAIIVEPIQGTAGNIIPPPGYLRELRALATEIGALLICDEMITGFGRTGKMFA
;
A
#
# COMPACT_ATOMS: atom_id res chain seq x y z
N MET A 1 -23.26 13.28 -1.47
CA MET A 1 -23.71 11.93 -1.86
C MET A 1 -24.61 11.41 -0.76
N ASP A 2 -25.78 10.91 -1.12
CA ASP A 2 -26.81 10.42 -0.20
C ASP A 2 -26.91 8.89 -0.22
N ARG A 3 -27.11 8.30 -1.40
CA ARG A 3 -27.23 6.84 -1.58
C ARG A 3 -26.37 6.32 -2.73
N GLY A 4 -26.13 5.02 -2.72
CA GLY A 4 -25.45 4.32 -3.80
C GLY A 4 -25.95 2.88 -3.96
N GLU A 5 -25.87 2.36 -5.19
CA GLU A 5 -26.26 1.01 -5.56
C GLU A 5 -25.34 0.52 -6.68
N GLY A 6 -24.61 -0.57 -6.45
CA GLY A 6 -23.60 -1.06 -7.39
C GLY A 6 -22.55 0.03 -7.65
N ALA A 7 -22.41 0.46 -8.91
CA ALA A 7 -21.48 1.54 -9.29
C ALA A 7 -22.17 2.91 -9.46
N VAL A 8 -23.41 3.07 -9.01
CA VAL A 8 -24.19 4.30 -9.19
C VAL A 8 -24.35 5.02 -7.86
N LEU A 9 -24.14 6.33 -7.88
CA LEU A 9 -24.34 7.24 -6.75
C LEU A 9 -25.44 8.25 -7.05
N TRP A 10 -26.12 8.69 -6.00
CA TRP A 10 -27.05 9.81 -6.04
C TRP A 10 -26.66 10.83 -4.98
N ASP A 11 -26.69 12.12 -5.34
CA ASP A 11 -26.56 13.19 -4.35
C ASP A 11 -27.91 13.54 -3.71
N ILE A 12 -27.90 14.52 -2.81
CA ILE A 12 -29.08 14.96 -2.05
C ILE A 12 -30.12 15.68 -2.92
N ASP A 13 -29.73 16.14 -4.11
CA ASP A 13 -30.60 16.81 -5.08
C ASP A 13 -31.19 15.82 -6.10
N GLY A 14 -30.81 14.54 -6.01
CA GLY A 14 -31.27 13.48 -6.89
C GLY A 14 -30.45 13.30 -8.17
N ASN A 15 -29.34 14.03 -8.34
CA ASN A 15 -28.45 13.85 -9.49
C ASN A 15 -27.80 12.47 -9.42
N ARG A 16 -27.70 11.81 -10.58
CA ARG A 16 -27.18 10.44 -10.69
C ARG A 16 -25.80 10.43 -11.34
N TYR A 17 -24.86 9.75 -10.71
CA TYR A 17 -23.47 9.61 -11.16
C TYR A 17 -23.09 8.14 -11.31
N VAL A 18 -22.27 7.84 -12.32
CA VAL A 18 -21.55 6.56 -12.37
C VAL A 18 -20.22 6.77 -11.68
N ASP A 19 -19.95 6.01 -10.62
CA ASP A 19 -18.70 6.07 -9.89
C ASP A 19 -17.63 5.21 -10.55
N LEU A 20 -16.72 5.86 -11.27
CA LEU A 20 -15.54 5.24 -11.87
C LEU A 20 -14.31 5.25 -10.94
N LEU A 21 -14.45 5.80 -9.73
CA LEU A 21 -13.39 5.89 -8.72
C LEU A 21 -13.54 4.81 -7.63
N ALA A 22 -14.74 4.23 -7.47
CA ALA A 22 -15.07 3.23 -6.45
C ALA A 22 -14.70 3.70 -5.03
N GLY A 23 -15.07 4.93 -4.66
CA GLY A 23 -14.74 5.50 -3.35
C GLY A 23 -13.23 5.55 -3.06
N VAL A 24 -12.40 5.85 -4.07
CA VAL A 24 -10.93 5.76 -4.01
C VAL A 24 -10.45 4.31 -3.91
N GLY A 25 -11.01 3.45 -4.76
CA GLY A 25 -10.59 2.05 -4.92
C GLY A 25 -11.14 1.06 -3.89
N VAL A 26 -11.92 1.50 -2.90
CA VAL A 26 -12.39 0.66 -1.77
C VAL A 26 -13.78 0.06 -1.96
N ALA A 27 -14.63 0.64 -2.81
CA ALA A 27 -16.00 0.17 -3.06
C ALA A 27 -16.04 -1.01 -4.06
N SER A 28 -15.18 -2.01 -3.87
CA SER A 28 -15.00 -3.13 -4.82
C SER A 28 -16.23 -4.02 -5.00
N LEU A 29 -17.08 -4.15 -3.98
CA LEU A 29 -18.37 -4.85 -4.08
C LEU A 29 -19.50 -3.99 -4.65
N GLY A 30 -19.23 -2.70 -4.91
CA GLY A 30 -20.23 -1.69 -5.14
C GLY A 30 -20.95 -1.23 -3.87
N TYR A 31 -21.69 -0.14 -4.00
CA TYR A 31 -22.48 0.45 -2.92
C TYR A 31 -23.72 -0.39 -2.62
N ALA A 32 -24.08 -0.46 -1.33
CA ALA A 32 -25.27 -1.15 -0.81
C ALA A 32 -25.44 -2.61 -1.27
N HIS A 33 -24.33 -3.36 -1.44
CA HIS A 33 -24.41 -4.78 -1.82
C HIS A 33 -25.28 -5.57 -0.82
N PRO A 34 -26.41 -6.20 -1.25
CA PRO A 34 -27.42 -6.72 -0.31
C PRO A 34 -26.88 -7.71 0.72
N ARG A 35 -25.97 -8.61 0.30
CA ARG A 35 -25.34 -9.58 1.21
C ARG A 35 -24.44 -8.92 2.27
N TYR A 36 -23.75 -7.83 1.91
CA TYR A 36 -22.86 -7.13 2.84
C TYR A 36 -23.68 -6.38 3.89
N VAL A 37 -24.73 -5.67 3.45
CA VAL A 37 -25.67 -4.98 4.36
C VAL A 37 -26.30 -5.97 5.34
N ALA A 38 -26.84 -7.09 4.84
CA ALA A 38 -27.47 -8.10 5.70
C ALA A 38 -26.51 -8.68 6.75
N GLU A 39 -25.27 -9.02 6.36
CA GLU A 39 -24.29 -9.60 7.29
C GLU A 39 -23.78 -8.58 8.32
N MET A 40 -23.57 -7.32 7.91
CA MET A 40 -23.21 -6.24 8.83
C MET A 40 -24.32 -6.01 9.87
N THR A 41 -25.58 -5.92 9.45
CA THR A 41 -26.72 -5.78 10.37
C THR A 41 -26.78 -6.93 11.38
N ARG A 42 -26.65 -8.17 10.91
CA ARG A 42 -26.64 -9.36 11.78
C ARG A 42 -25.50 -9.35 12.79
N GLN A 43 -24.32 -8.86 12.39
CA GLN A 43 -23.15 -8.83 13.28
C GLN A 43 -23.26 -7.70 14.33
N LEU A 44 -23.96 -6.61 14.04
CA LEU A 44 -24.18 -5.50 14.99
C LEU A 44 -24.98 -5.92 16.23
N GLU A 45 -25.85 -6.93 16.10
CA GLU A 45 -26.59 -7.53 17.22
C GLU A 45 -25.70 -8.43 18.12
N ARG A 46 -24.42 -8.60 17.75
CA ARG A 46 -23.44 -9.46 18.44
C ARG A 46 -22.22 -8.64 18.86
N VAL A 47 -21.26 -9.31 19.49
CA VAL A 47 -19.96 -8.69 19.82
C VAL A 47 -19.22 -8.32 18.52
N HIS A 48 -19.06 -7.03 18.28
CA HIS A 48 -18.40 -6.48 17.09
C HIS A 48 -17.27 -5.48 17.43
N VAL A 49 -17.01 -5.25 18.72
CA VAL A 49 -15.94 -4.36 19.22
C VAL A 49 -15.00 -5.13 20.14
N GLY A 50 -13.70 -4.86 20.01
CA GLY A 50 -12.65 -5.43 20.86
C GLY A 50 -11.80 -6.49 20.16
N SER A 51 -10.71 -6.90 20.83
CA SER A 51 -9.72 -7.84 20.29
C SER A 51 -10.03 -9.30 20.62
N PHE A 52 -11.29 -9.66 20.76
CA PHE A 52 -11.71 -11.03 21.08
C PHE A 52 -11.53 -11.98 19.89
N THR A 53 -11.39 -13.26 20.20
CA THR A 53 -11.53 -14.33 19.21
C THR A 53 -13.00 -14.51 18.88
N SER A 54 -13.34 -14.54 17.60
CA SER A 54 -14.67 -14.86 17.10
C SER A 54 -14.56 -15.80 15.91
N GLU A 55 -15.63 -16.55 15.64
CA GLU A 55 -15.73 -17.43 14.48
C GLU A 55 -15.44 -16.66 13.17
N HIS A 56 -16.03 -15.46 13.03
CA HIS A 56 -15.83 -14.59 11.87
C HIS A 56 -14.39 -14.11 11.73
N ARG A 57 -13.74 -13.75 12.84
CA ARG A 57 -12.34 -13.33 12.81
C ARG A 57 -11.43 -14.50 12.43
N ALA A 58 -11.69 -15.69 12.97
CA ALA A 58 -10.94 -16.91 12.64
C ALA A 58 -11.13 -17.30 11.17
N ALA A 59 -12.36 -17.25 10.66
CA ALA A 59 -12.67 -17.52 9.26
C ALA A 59 -11.99 -16.50 8.32
N LEU A 60 -12.00 -15.21 8.68
CA LEU A 60 -11.36 -14.15 7.90
C LEU A 60 -9.84 -14.35 7.82
N VAL A 61 -9.14 -14.56 8.95
CA VAL A 61 -7.67 -14.72 8.91
C VAL A 61 -7.27 -16.01 8.22
N LYS A 62 -8.08 -17.07 8.29
CA LYS A 62 -7.87 -18.30 7.51
C LYS A 62 -8.04 -18.04 6.02
N LEU A 63 -9.12 -17.37 5.62
CA LEU A 63 -9.36 -17.01 4.22
C LEU A 63 -8.23 -16.14 3.65
N ILE A 64 -7.74 -15.16 4.43
CA ILE A 64 -6.61 -14.33 4.01
C ILE A 64 -5.36 -15.19 3.84
N ALA A 65 -5.06 -16.12 4.76
CA ALA A 65 -3.93 -17.04 4.62
C ALA A 65 -4.04 -17.95 3.39
N ASP A 66 -5.24 -18.44 3.06
CA ASP A 66 -5.49 -19.28 1.88
C ASP A 66 -5.32 -18.50 0.55
N LEU A 67 -5.53 -17.17 0.58
CA LEU A 67 -5.44 -16.29 -0.59
C LEU A 67 -4.09 -15.58 -0.73
N ALA A 68 -3.32 -15.46 0.35
CA ALA A 68 -2.07 -14.72 0.38
C ALA A 68 -0.99 -15.42 -0.46
N PRO A 69 -0.06 -14.66 -1.06
CA PRO A 69 0.99 -15.24 -1.88
C PRO A 69 2.01 -16.02 -1.04
N GLY A 70 2.50 -17.13 -1.60
CA GLY A 70 3.60 -17.90 -1.01
C GLY A 70 3.20 -18.60 0.30
N ASP A 71 3.99 -18.37 1.35
CA ASP A 71 3.84 -18.98 2.68
C ASP A 71 3.26 -18.03 3.74
N LEU A 72 2.77 -16.85 3.30
CA LEU A 72 2.19 -15.84 4.19
C LEU A 72 0.90 -16.36 4.85
N ASN A 73 0.99 -16.68 6.15
CA ASN A 73 -0.09 -17.33 6.89
C ASN A 73 -0.38 -16.67 8.26
N ARG A 74 0.01 -15.40 8.41
CA ARG A 74 -0.24 -14.58 9.61
C ARG A 74 -0.83 -13.25 9.18
N THR A 75 -1.87 -12.83 9.91
CA THR A 75 -2.58 -11.58 9.63
C THR A 75 -2.77 -10.81 10.92
N GLN A 76 -2.44 -9.53 10.89
CA GLN A 76 -2.80 -8.58 11.94
C GLN A 76 -3.75 -7.55 11.34
N LEU A 77 -4.86 -7.28 12.03
CA LEU A 77 -5.93 -6.42 11.55
C LEU A 77 -5.79 -5.02 12.15
N TYR A 78 -6.03 -4.01 11.31
CA TYR A 78 -5.97 -2.59 11.65
C TYR A 78 -7.20 -1.87 11.07
N SER A 79 -7.50 -0.68 11.58
CA SER A 79 -8.68 0.08 11.15
C SER A 79 -8.42 0.93 9.91
N SER A 80 -7.14 1.15 9.56
CA SER A 80 -6.75 1.91 8.38
C SER A 80 -5.49 1.35 7.70
N GLY A 81 -5.30 1.70 6.43
CA GLY A 81 -4.07 1.39 5.70
C GLY A 81 -2.83 2.02 6.34
N ALA A 82 -2.95 3.25 6.86
CA ALA A 82 -1.83 3.93 7.52
C ALA A 82 -1.34 3.18 8.78
N GLU A 83 -2.28 2.70 9.61
CA GLU A 83 -1.95 1.86 10.76
C GLU A 83 -1.29 0.53 10.34
N ALA A 84 -1.78 -0.09 9.26
CA ALA A 84 -1.19 -1.32 8.73
C ALA A 84 0.25 -1.10 8.22
N VAL A 85 0.52 0.02 7.54
CA VAL A 85 1.88 0.39 7.11
C VAL A 85 2.78 0.66 8.31
N GLU A 86 2.33 1.43 9.30
CA GLU A 86 3.12 1.67 10.52
C GLU A 86 3.47 0.37 11.24
N ALA A 87 2.53 -0.57 11.29
CA ALA A 87 2.76 -1.89 11.83
C ALA A 87 3.77 -2.73 11.02
N ALA A 88 3.68 -2.69 9.69
CA ALA A 88 4.63 -3.37 8.82
C ALA A 88 6.05 -2.81 8.97
N VAL A 89 6.19 -1.47 9.07
CA VAL A 89 7.46 -0.80 9.36
C VAL A 89 7.99 -1.22 10.73
N ARG A 90 7.15 -1.23 11.77
CA ARG A 90 7.55 -1.68 13.12
C ARG A 90 8.01 -3.13 13.12
N LEU A 91 7.31 -4.01 12.40
CA LEU A 91 7.69 -5.41 12.27
C LEU A 91 9.04 -5.55 11.54
N ALA A 92 9.26 -4.81 10.45
CA ALA A 92 10.52 -4.84 9.73
C ALA A 92 11.69 -4.37 10.60
N ARG A 93 11.51 -3.30 11.37
CA ARG A 93 12.52 -2.83 12.33
C ARG A 93 12.83 -3.89 13.39
N ALA A 94 11.79 -4.51 13.97
CA ALA A 94 11.96 -5.56 14.97
C ALA A 94 12.65 -6.81 14.41
N ALA A 95 12.34 -7.20 13.17
CA ALA A 95 12.90 -8.40 12.54
C ALA A 95 14.36 -8.21 12.11
N THR A 96 14.73 -7.00 11.69
CA THR A 96 16.08 -6.70 11.15
C THR A 96 17.02 -6.10 12.20
N GLY A 97 16.50 -5.51 13.26
CA GLY A 97 17.27 -4.71 14.23
C GLY A 97 17.66 -3.32 13.72
N ARG A 98 17.08 -2.90 12.58
CA ARG A 98 17.41 -1.67 11.85
C ARG A 98 16.27 -0.67 11.90
N HIS A 99 16.51 0.60 11.59
CA HIS A 99 15.57 1.68 11.91
C HIS A 99 15.13 2.52 10.72
N GLU A 100 15.87 2.50 9.61
CA GLU A 100 15.59 3.34 8.45
C GLU A 100 14.66 2.66 7.45
N VAL A 101 13.88 3.44 6.70
CA VAL A 101 12.95 2.94 5.69
C VAL A 101 13.14 3.73 4.40
N MET A 102 13.11 3.01 3.27
CA MET A 102 13.22 3.58 1.94
C MET A 102 11.88 3.45 1.20
N GLY A 103 11.26 4.58 0.85
CA GLY A 103 10.08 4.65 0.00
C GLY A 103 10.37 5.26 -1.37
N PHE A 104 9.32 5.67 -2.08
CA PHE A 104 9.45 6.20 -3.43
C PHE A 104 8.70 7.52 -3.66
N TRP A 105 9.22 8.36 -4.53
CA TRP A 105 8.53 9.55 -5.01
C TRP A 105 7.24 9.13 -5.74
N GLY A 106 6.16 9.86 -5.50
CA GLY A 106 4.79 9.47 -5.87
C GLY A 106 4.07 8.61 -4.82
N GLY A 107 4.79 8.05 -3.85
CA GLY A 107 4.23 7.11 -2.87
C GLY A 107 3.11 7.70 -2.01
N PHE A 108 2.12 6.86 -1.70
CA PHE A 108 1.02 7.16 -0.78
C PHE A 108 0.83 6.03 0.24
N HIS A 109 1.53 6.12 1.37
CA HIS A 109 1.57 5.09 2.41
C HIS A 109 0.84 5.46 3.71
N GLY A 110 -0.10 6.42 3.63
CA GLY A 110 -0.92 6.87 4.77
C GLY A 110 -0.52 8.22 5.35
N LYS A 111 -1.42 8.80 6.16
CA LYS A 111 -1.33 10.19 6.67
C LYS A 111 -1.07 10.30 8.18
N THR A 112 -0.82 9.17 8.85
CA THR A 112 -0.43 9.19 10.26
C THR A 112 1.02 9.64 10.40
N GLY A 113 1.38 10.24 11.54
CA GLY A 113 2.69 10.88 11.73
C GLY A 113 3.88 9.93 11.52
N GLY A 114 3.70 8.63 11.79
CA GLY A 114 4.75 7.63 11.63
C GLY A 114 5.09 7.30 10.19
N VAL A 115 4.20 7.54 9.22
CA VAL A 115 4.41 7.24 7.79
C VAL A 115 4.27 8.46 6.89
N LEU A 116 3.94 9.63 7.47
CA LEU A 116 3.88 10.90 6.76
C LEU A 116 5.11 11.21 5.88
N PRO A 117 6.37 10.87 6.28
CA PRO A 117 7.52 11.10 5.43
C PRO A 117 7.52 10.29 4.12
N LEU A 118 6.80 9.16 4.09
CA LEU A 118 6.64 8.27 2.93
C LEU A 118 5.56 8.75 1.95
N LEU A 119 4.79 9.79 2.29
CA LEU A 119 3.94 10.49 1.33
C LEU A 119 4.79 11.35 0.39
N SER A 120 4.31 11.57 -0.83
CA SER A 120 4.94 12.47 -1.79
C SER A 120 4.16 13.76 -2.03
N GLY A 121 4.87 14.80 -2.45
CA GLY A 121 4.29 16.06 -2.91
C GLY A 121 3.48 16.82 -1.86
N SER A 122 2.39 17.44 -2.32
CA SER A 122 1.56 18.36 -1.54
C SER A 122 0.93 17.74 -0.28
N PHE A 123 0.85 16.41 -0.19
CA PHE A 123 0.26 15.73 0.97
C PHE A 123 1.00 15.98 2.29
N LYS A 124 2.28 16.38 2.26
CA LYS A 124 3.08 16.65 3.46
C LYS A 124 3.61 18.08 3.58
N HIS A 125 3.28 18.96 2.63
CA HIS A 125 3.70 20.37 2.68
C HIS A 125 3.09 21.06 3.92
N GLY A 126 3.92 21.78 4.68
CA GLY A 126 3.49 22.48 5.90
C GLY A 126 3.30 21.58 7.13
N LEU A 127 3.60 20.28 7.03
CA LEU A 127 3.44 19.31 8.12
C LEU A 127 4.78 18.88 8.76
N GLY A 128 5.85 19.64 8.54
CA GLY A 128 7.18 19.35 9.08
C GLY A 128 7.42 19.86 10.51
N PRO A 129 8.51 19.44 11.18
CA PRO A 129 9.53 18.51 10.68
C PRO A 129 9.03 17.06 10.60
N LEU A 130 9.51 16.33 9.59
CA LEU A 130 9.16 14.93 9.34
C LEU A 130 10.01 14.00 10.21
N ALA A 131 9.47 12.82 10.55
CA ALA A 131 10.20 11.82 11.33
C ALA A 131 11.50 11.40 10.60
N PRO A 132 12.64 11.33 11.32
CA PRO A 132 13.92 10.94 10.72
C PRO A 132 13.97 9.44 10.37
N GLY A 133 14.98 9.06 9.59
CA GLY A 133 15.17 7.67 9.15
C GLY A 133 14.20 7.22 8.07
N MET A 134 13.58 8.15 7.35
CA MET A 134 12.72 7.85 6.21
C MET A 134 13.22 8.58 4.98
N TYR A 135 13.51 7.79 3.95
CA TYR A 135 14.11 8.25 2.71
C TYR A 135 13.17 7.97 1.54
N SER A 136 13.38 8.65 0.42
CA SER A 136 12.60 8.36 -0.79
C SER A 136 13.42 8.55 -2.05
N SER A 137 13.25 7.61 -2.98
CA SER A 137 13.94 7.59 -4.28
C SER A 137 12.94 7.68 -5.44
N PRO A 138 13.34 8.06 -6.67
CA PRO A 138 12.44 8.00 -7.82
C PRO A 138 11.84 6.60 -8.03
N TYR A 139 10.53 6.53 -8.28
CA TYR A 139 9.84 5.30 -8.70
C TYR A 139 10.15 4.98 -10.17
N ALA A 140 9.97 3.71 -10.58
CA ALA A 140 10.17 3.28 -11.96
C ALA A 140 8.99 3.66 -12.89
N SER A 141 8.81 4.96 -13.12
CA SER A 141 7.86 5.49 -14.11
C SER A 141 8.53 5.60 -15.48
N CYS A 142 8.47 4.55 -16.32
CA CYS A 142 9.17 4.56 -17.61
C CYS A 142 8.63 5.60 -18.60
N GLU A 143 7.32 5.84 -18.62
CA GLU A 143 6.70 6.87 -19.48
C GLU A 143 7.17 8.29 -19.15
N ARG A 144 7.50 8.52 -17.87
CA ARG A 144 7.99 9.80 -17.34
C ARG A 144 9.31 9.58 -16.61
N CYS A 145 10.24 8.88 -17.26
CA CYS A 145 11.50 8.48 -16.66
C CYS A 145 12.32 9.71 -16.25
N LEU A 146 12.52 9.88 -14.93
CA LEU A 146 13.29 11.00 -14.38
C LEU A 146 14.72 11.07 -14.94
N PHE A 147 15.29 9.91 -15.29
CA PHE A 147 16.65 9.80 -15.80
C PHE A 147 16.75 9.91 -17.32
N GLY A 148 15.62 10.13 -18.02
CA GLY A 148 15.58 10.18 -19.48
C GLY A 148 16.08 8.89 -20.15
N LYS A 149 15.82 7.73 -19.52
CA LYS A 149 16.25 6.42 -20.01
C LYS A 149 15.07 5.60 -20.52
N THR A 150 15.36 4.63 -21.39
CA THR A 150 14.38 3.70 -21.96
C THR A 150 14.59 2.30 -21.41
N PHE A 151 13.51 1.59 -21.09
CA PHE A 151 13.55 0.18 -20.67
C PHE A 151 13.34 -0.73 -21.90
N PRO A 152 14.10 -1.83 -22.06
CA PRO A 152 15.05 -2.42 -21.10
C PRO A 152 16.50 -1.91 -21.17
N GLU A 153 16.83 -0.99 -22.08
CA GLU A 153 18.22 -0.56 -22.36
C GLU A 153 18.89 0.13 -21.16
N CYS A 154 18.11 0.73 -20.27
CA CYS A 154 18.59 1.38 -19.07
C CYS A 154 19.12 0.41 -18.00
N ASN A 155 18.91 -0.90 -18.17
CA ASN A 155 19.32 -1.95 -17.26
C ASN A 155 19.05 -1.61 -15.78
N TRP A 156 17.82 -1.21 -15.48
CA TRP A 156 17.40 -0.87 -14.11
C TRP A 156 18.16 0.30 -13.46
N HIS A 157 18.57 1.29 -14.24
CA HIS A 157 19.28 2.48 -13.74
C HIS A 157 18.62 3.15 -12.50
N CYS A 158 17.29 3.11 -12.38
CA CYS A 158 16.60 3.61 -11.19
C CYS A 158 16.90 2.81 -9.91
N VAL A 159 17.11 1.49 -10.02
CA VAL A 159 17.53 0.61 -8.92
C VAL A 159 19.01 0.83 -8.59
N ASP A 160 19.85 1.09 -9.59
CA ASP A 160 21.25 1.47 -9.35
C ASP A 160 21.36 2.81 -8.63
N PHE A 161 20.54 3.79 -9.02
CA PHE A 161 20.44 5.07 -8.31
C PHE A 161 19.96 4.86 -6.87
N LEU A 162 18.95 4.00 -6.66
CA LEU A 162 18.49 3.64 -5.32
C LEU A 162 19.63 3.07 -4.46
N ARG A 163 20.46 2.17 -5.01
CA ARG A 163 21.63 1.62 -4.32
C ARG A 163 22.64 2.73 -3.95
N ALA A 164 22.97 3.61 -4.90
CA ALA A 164 23.87 4.74 -4.66
C ALA A 164 23.33 5.70 -3.59
N LYS A 165 22.02 5.97 -3.61
CA LYS A 165 21.34 6.82 -2.63
C LYS A 165 21.40 6.22 -1.23
N ILE A 166 21.13 4.92 -1.08
CA ILE A 166 21.23 4.23 0.20
C ILE A 166 22.65 4.40 0.76
N ALA A 167 23.68 4.14 -0.05
CA ALA A 167 25.07 4.27 0.38
C ALA A 167 25.47 5.71 0.76
N ALA A 168 24.88 6.72 0.12
CA ALA A 168 25.28 8.12 0.29
C ALA A 168 24.51 8.87 1.40
N GLU A 169 23.22 8.58 1.61
CA GLU A 169 22.34 9.41 2.44
C GLU A 169 21.87 8.74 3.74
N THR A 170 22.04 7.42 3.85
CA THR A 170 21.50 6.63 4.96
C THR A 170 22.63 6.20 5.89
N THR A 171 22.30 5.77 7.09
CA THR A 171 23.29 5.19 8.02
C THR A 171 23.60 3.72 7.69
N ASN A 172 23.20 3.25 6.50
CA ASN A 172 23.23 1.86 6.07
C ASN A 172 22.43 0.95 7.01
N ASP A 173 21.36 1.50 7.59
CA ASP A 173 20.50 0.88 8.60
C ASP A 173 19.07 0.69 8.08
N ILE A 174 18.95 0.32 6.80
CA ILE A 174 17.64 0.11 6.15
C ILE A 174 16.99 -1.18 6.66
N ALA A 175 15.86 -1.03 7.36
CA ALA A 175 14.99 -2.12 7.78
C ALA A 175 14.08 -2.61 6.66
N ALA A 176 13.56 -1.69 5.83
CA ALA A 176 12.66 -2.03 4.73
C ALA A 176 12.74 -1.08 3.55
N ILE A 177 12.51 -1.65 2.36
CA ILE A 177 12.08 -0.92 1.17
C ILE A 177 10.56 -1.10 1.09
N ILE A 178 9.80 0.00 1.07
CA ILE A 178 8.33 -0.02 0.93
C ILE A 178 7.92 0.51 -0.43
N VAL A 179 7.01 -0.20 -1.11
CA VAL A 179 6.62 0.10 -2.48
C VAL A 179 5.14 -0.25 -2.71
N GLU A 180 4.40 0.62 -3.39
CA GLU A 180 3.13 0.23 -4.03
C GLU A 180 3.47 -0.58 -5.30
N PRO A 181 2.94 -1.80 -5.52
CA PRO A 181 3.18 -2.57 -6.75
C PRO A 181 2.84 -1.79 -8.02
N ILE A 182 1.79 -0.96 -7.95
CA ILE A 182 1.40 0.06 -8.92
C ILE A 182 1.05 1.29 -8.11
N GLN A 183 1.68 2.44 -8.37
CA GLN A 183 1.36 3.67 -7.61
C GLN A 183 0.00 4.20 -8.03
N GLY A 184 -1.00 4.11 -7.15
CA GLY A 184 -2.37 4.53 -7.48
C GLY A 184 -2.51 6.05 -7.47
N THR A 185 -2.20 6.68 -6.34
CA THR A 185 -2.41 8.12 -6.14
C THR A 185 -1.47 8.99 -7.00
N ALA A 186 -0.32 8.44 -7.40
CA ALA A 186 0.60 9.10 -8.32
C ALA A 186 0.08 9.16 -9.78
N GLY A 187 -1.09 8.59 -10.06
CA GLY A 187 -1.70 8.56 -11.38
C GLY A 187 -1.60 7.21 -12.06
N ASN A 188 -1.84 6.12 -11.31
CA ASN A 188 -1.85 4.73 -11.80
C ASN A 188 -0.56 4.35 -12.56
N ILE A 189 0.59 4.60 -11.93
CA ILE A 189 1.90 4.37 -12.56
C ILE A 189 2.27 2.88 -12.47
N ILE A 190 2.23 2.22 -13.62
CA ILE A 190 2.61 0.80 -13.76
C ILE A 190 4.13 0.73 -13.98
N PRO A 191 4.89 0.04 -13.11
CA PRO A 191 6.32 -0.12 -13.31
C PRO A 191 6.60 -1.11 -14.45
N PRO A 192 7.79 -1.07 -15.09
CA PRO A 192 8.17 -2.06 -16.09
C PRO A 192 8.25 -3.47 -15.48
N PRO A 193 7.96 -4.52 -16.27
CA PRO A 193 8.01 -5.91 -15.79
C PRO A 193 9.37 -6.27 -15.18
N GLY A 194 9.35 -6.87 -13.99
CA GLY A 194 10.56 -7.26 -13.25
C GLY A 194 11.00 -6.25 -12.18
N TYR A 195 10.45 -5.04 -12.13
CA TYR A 195 10.87 -4.01 -11.18
C TYR A 195 10.80 -4.47 -9.71
N LEU A 196 9.69 -5.09 -9.29
CA LEU A 196 9.53 -5.61 -7.93
C LEU A 196 10.53 -6.73 -7.60
N ARG A 197 10.93 -7.51 -8.61
CA ARG A 197 11.96 -8.54 -8.44
C ARG A 197 13.33 -7.91 -8.20
N GLU A 198 13.67 -6.84 -8.92
CA GLU A 198 14.91 -6.11 -8.70
C GLU A 198 14.93 -5.39 -7.34
N LEU A 199 13.80 -4.82 -6.90
CA LEU A 199 13.67 -4.29 -5.54
C LEU A 199 13.82 -5.39 -4.48
N ARG A 200 13.26 -6.58 -4.71
CA ARG A 200 13.45 -7.72 -3.80
C ARG A 200 14.90 -8.18 -3.75
N ALA A 201 15.59 -8.22 -4.89
CA ALA A 201 16.99 -8.57 -4.96
C ALA A 201 17.83 -7.57 -4.15
N LEU A 202 17.63 -6.26 -4.35
CA LEU A 202 18.31 -5.21 -3.60
C LEU A 202 18.00 -5.27 -2.10
N ALA A 203 16.73 -5.45 -1.72
CA ALA A 203 16.35 -5.59 -0.31
C ALA A 203 17.10 -6.76 0.34
N THR A 204 17.17 -7.90 -0.36
CA THR A 204 17.90 -9.09 0.11
C THR A 204 19.41 -8.82 0.21
N GLU A 205 20.00 -8.17 -0.80
CA GLU A 205 21.43 -7.78 -0.86
C GLU A 205 21.83 -6.96 0.38
N ILE A 206 21.02 -5.97 0.75
CA ILE A 206 21.31 -5.09 1.90
C ILE A 206 20.79 -5.65 3.23
N GLY A 207 20.11 -6.79 3.24
CA GLY A 207 19.49 -7.41 4.42
C GLY A 207 18.21 -6.75 4.93
N ALA A 208 17.56 -5.93 4.10
CA ALA A 208 16.28 -5.29 4.38
C ALA A 208 15.10 -6.20 3.96
N LEU A 209 13.90 -5.91 4.48
CA LEU A 209 12.66 -6.50 3.98
C LEU A 209 12.10 -5.69 2.80
N LEU A 210 11.32 -6.35 1.95
CA LEU A 210 10.47 -5.67 0.97
C LEU A 210 9.03 -5.67 1.48
N ILE A 211 8.43 -4.48 1.61
CA ILE A 211 7.03 -4.29 1.97
C ILE A 211 6.27 -3.86 0.71
N CYS A 212 5.34 -4.70 0.26
CA CYS A 212 4.41 -4.34 -0.82
C CYS A 212 3.15 -3.73 -0.20
N ASP A 213 2.91 -2.44 -0.46
CA ASP A 213 1.68 -1.75 -0.08
C ASP A 213 0.58 -2.02 -1.10
N GLU A 214 -0.24 -3.02 -0.81
CA GLU A 214 -1.34 -3.51 -1.64
C GLU A 214 -2.68 -2.83 -1.33
N MET A 215 -2.69 -1.68 -0.63
CA MET A 215 -3.93 -1.01 -0.20
C MET A 215 -4.88 -0.77 -1.38
N ILE A 216 -4.36 -0.35 -2.53
CA ILE A 216 -5.14 -0.14 -3.76
C ILE A 216 -5.15 -1.39 -4.64
N THR A 217 -3.99 -2.03 -4.82
CA THR A 217 -3.78 -3.08 -5.83
C THR A 217 -4.29 -4.46 -5.43
N GLY A 218 -4.49 -4.69 -4.13
CA GLY A 218 -4.91 -5.97 -3.59
C GLY A 218 -6.38 -6.30 -3.86
N PHE A 219 -6.76 -7.52 -3.49
CA PHE A 219 -8.11 -8.05 -3.55
C PHE A 219 -8.80 -7.90 -4.91
N GLY A 220 -8.08 -8.20 -6.00
CA GLY A 220 -8.68 -8.30 -7.34
C GLY A 220 -8.55 -7.05 -8.21
N ARG A 221 -8.04 -5.92 -7.69
CA ARG A 221 -8.02 -4.64 -8.42
C ARG A 221 -7.30 -4.73 -9.76
N THR A 222 -6.19 -5.47 -9.82
CA THR A 222 -5.35 -5.64 -11.02
C THR A 222 -5.79 -6.81 -11.91
N GLY A 223 -6.91 -7.46 -11.59
CA GLY A 223 -7.32 -8.73 -12.21
C GLY A 223 -6.68 -9.97 -11.59
N LYS A 224 -5.78 -9.80 -10.61
CA LYS A 224 -5.23 -10.84 -9.74
C LYS A 224 -5.59 -10.54 -8.29
N MET A 225 -5.49 -11.55 -7.41
CA MET A 225 -5.75 -11.35 -5.98
C MET A 225 -4.79 -10.33 -5.35
N PHE A 226 -3.52 -10.37 -5.74
CA PHE A 226 -2.46 -9.42 -5.39
C PHE A 226 -1.59 -9.19 -6.63
N ALA A 227 -0.88 -8.05 -6.72
CA ALA A 227 -0.21 -7.58 -7.93
C ALA A 227 1.12 -8.30 -8.23
#